data_AF-A0A7W9S3G4-F1
#
_entry.id   AF-A0A7W9S3G4-F1
#
_cell.length_a   1.000
_cell.length_b   1.000
_cell.length_c   1.000
_cell.angle_alpha   90.00
_cell.angle_beta   90.00
_cell.angle_gamma   90.00
#
_symmetry.space_group_name_H-M   'P 1'
#
loop_
_entity.id
_entity.type
_entity.pdbx_description
1 polymer ?
#
loop_
_entity_poly.entity_id
_entity_poly.type
_entity_poly.pdbx_seq_one_letter_code
_entity_poly.pdbx_strand_id
1 'polypeptide(L)' 'MTMGLGLLRLSPKEFWAMTPIEFERASRPFSQRRQTAPARADLTKLMRAFPDQHAGG' A
#
# COMPACT_ATOMS: atom_id res chain seq x y z
N MET A 1 2.94 5.87 1.56
CA MET A 1 3.15 6.61 0.28
C MET A 1 4.62 6.78 -0.09
N THR A 2 5.56 6.88 0.87
CA THR A 2 6.99 7.16 0.60
C THR A 2 7.68 6.11 -0.28
N MET A 3 7.38 4.82 -0.14
CA MET A 3 7.97 3.77 -1.01
C MET A 3 7.54 3.92 -2.48
N GLY A 4 6.25 4.08 -2.76
CA GLY A 4 5.73 4.15 -4.15
C GLY A 4 5.99 5.48 -4.86
N LEU A 5 5.66 6.60 -4.22
CA LEU A 5 5.72 7.93 -4.85
C LEU A 5 7.02 8.69 -4.54
N GLY A 6 7.81 8.22 -3.56
CA GLY A 6 9.08 8.82 -3.17
C GLY A 6 10.29 8.01 -3.66
N LEU A 7 10.45 6.78 -3.18
CA LEU A 7 11.61 5.93 -3.50
C LEU A 7 11.57 5.39 -4.93
N LEU A 8 10.41 4.91 -5.41
CA LEU A 8 10.25 4.44 -6.78
C LEU A 8 10.02 5.57 -7.79
N ARG A 9 9.74 6.80 -7.32
CA ARG A 9 9.44 7.99 -8.14
C ARG A 9 8.37 7.77 -9.22
N LEU A 10 7.45 6.84 -8.96
CA LEU A 10 6.35 6.55 -9.88
C LEU A 10 5.33 7.68 -9.84
N SER A 11 4.73 8.00 -11.00
CA SER A 11 3.54 8.84 -10.99
C SER A 11 2.40 8.10 -10.25
N PRO A 12 1.45 8.81 -9.63
CA PRO A 12 0.30 8.17 -8.99
C PRO A 12 -0.45 7.22 -9.92
N LYS A 13 -0.60 7.57 -11.19
CA LYS A 13 -1.27 6.74 -12.19
C LYS A 13 -0.54 5.42 -12.42
N GLU A 14 0.77 5.47 -12.60
CA GLU A 14 1.59 4.25 -12.83
C GLU A 14 1.63 3.36 -11.59
N PHE A 15 1.73 3.97 -10.41
CA PHE A 15 1.70 3.24 -9.15
C PHE A 15 0.39 2.46 -8.99
N TRP A 16 -0.77 3.09 -9.27
CA TRP A 16 -2.07 2.45 -9.13
C TRP A 16 -2.41 1.47 -10.26
N ALA A 17 -1.76 1.58 -11.41
CA ALA A 17 -1.93 0.63 -12.52
C ALA A 17 -1.12 -0.67 -12.32
N MET A 18 -0.16 -0.67 -11.41
CA MET A 18 0.78 -1.77 -11.21
C MET A 18 0.15 -2.96 -10.48
N THR A 19 0.50 -4.17 -10.89
CA THR A 19 0.09 -5.39 -10.17
C THR A 19 0.89 -5.57 -8.88
N PRO A 20 0.34 -6.29 -7.87
CA PRO A 20 1.07 -6.58 -6.64
C PRO A 20 2.42 -7.28 -6.86
N ILE A 21 2.55 -8.11 -7.90
CA ILE A 21 3.80 -8.83 -8.23
C ILE A 21 4.84 -7.86 -8.80
N GLU A 22 4.44 -6.94 -9.67
CA GLU A 22 5.34 -5.91 -10.20
C GLU A 22 5.79 -4.96 -9.09
N PHE A 23 4.88 -4.59 -8.19
CA PHE A 23 5.21 -3.76 -7.02
C PHE A 23 6.20 -4.47 -6.08
N GLU A 24 6.00 -5.76 -5.81
CA GLU A 24 6.94 -6.57 -5.02
C GLU A 24 8.34 -6.50 -5.63
N ARG A 25 8.46 -6.76 -6.94
CA ARG A 25 9.75 -6.72 -7.64
C ARG A 25 10.40 -5.33 -7.63
N ALA A 26 9.62 -4.28 -7.89
CA ALA A 26 10.11 -2.91 -7.90
C ALA A 26 10.61 -2.46 -6.51
N SER A 27 9.96 -2.91 -5.43
CA SER A 27 10.28 -2.53 -4.05
C SER A 27 11.41 -3.34 -3.40
N ARG A 28 11.83 -4.47 -4.00
CA ARG A 28 12.89 -5.35 -3.46
C ARG A 28 14.20 -4.63 -3.08
N PRO A 29 14.78 -3.74 -3.90
CA PRO A 29 16.05 -3.07 -3.56
C PRO A 29 15.95 -2.16 -2.34
N PHE A 30 14.74 -1.69 -2.01
CA PHE A 30 14.46 -0.78 -0.92
C PHE A 30 13.93 -1.49 0.34
N SER A 31 13.66 -2.78 0.23
CA SER A 31 13.09 -3.59 1.31
C SER A 31 14.22 -4.28 2.09
N GLN A 32 14.82 -3.55 3.05
CA GLN A 32 15.89 -4.08 3.91
C GLN A 32 15.41 -5.17 4.90
N ARG A 33 14.10 -5.33 5.06
CA ARG A 33 13.49 -6.35 5.94
C ARG A 33 12.17 -6.80 5.32
N ARG A 34 11.93 -8.12 5.26
CA ARG A 34 10.63 -8.68 4.89
C ARG A 34 9.64 -8.26 5.97
N GLN A 35 8.86 -7.21 5.70
CA GLN A 35 7.83 -6.77 6.63
C GLN A 35 6.78 -7.87 6.73
N THR A 36 6.47 -8.30 7.96
CA THR A 36 5.36 -9.21 8.19
C THR A 36 4.08 -8.53 7.76
N ALA A 37 3.27 -9.22 6.96
CA ALA A 37 1.95 -8.72 6.61
C ALA A 37 1.17 -8.40 7.90
N PRO A 38 0.43 -7.27 7.96
CA PRO A 38 -0.39 -6.93 9.12
C PRO A 38 -1.35 -8.08 9.45
N ALA A 39 -1.57 -8.34 10.74
CA ALA A 39 -2.56 -9.33 11.11
C ALA A 39 -3.96 -8.84 10.70
N ARG A 40 -4.88 -9.77 10.44
CA ARG A 40 -6.28 -9.43 10.12
C ARG A 40 -6.92 -8.54 11.19
N ALA A 41 -6.54 -8.75 12.45
CA ALA A 41 -6.99 -7.92 13.57
C ALA A 41 -6.54 -6.45 13.43
N ASP A 42 -5.35 -6.19 12.90
CA ASP A 42 -4.84 -4.83 12.71
C ASP A 42 -5.59 -4.11 11.59
N LEU A 43 -5.90 -4.82 10.50
CA LEU A 43 -6.78 -4.30 9.45
C LEU A 43 -8.18 -3.96 10.01
N THR A 44 -8.77 -4.84 10.82
CA THR A 44 -10.07 -4.57 11.45
C THR A 44 -10.04 -3.35 12.36
N LYS A 45 -8.96 -3.12 13.11
CA LYS A 45 -8.79 -1.90 13.91
C LYS A 45 -8.74 -0.66 13.03
N LEU A 46 -8.01 -0.70 11.92
CA LEU A 46 -7.92 0.43 10.98
C LEU A 46 -9.28 0.76 10.35
N MET A 47 -10.04 -0.23 9.89
CA MET A 47 -11.36 -0.01 9.30
C MET A 47 -12.35 0.64 10.29
N ARG A 48 -12.24 0.32 11.58
CA ARG A 48 -13.04 0.97 12.63
C ARG A 48 -12.60 2.41 12.90
N ALA A 49 -11.29 2.66 12.86
CA ALA A 49 -10.74 3.99 13.09
C ALA A 49 -10.99 4.96 11.91
N PHE A 50 -11.04 4.43 10.70
CA PHE A 50 -11.24 5.17 9.46
C PHE A 50 -12.40 4.55 8.67
N PRO A 51 -13.66 4.79 9.08
CA PRO A 51 -14.81 4.24 8.39
C PRO A 51 -14.95 4.86 6.99
N ASP A 52 -15.23 4.03 5.99
CA ASP A 52 -15.52 4.50 4.64
C ASP A 52 -16.81 5.32 4.64
N GLN A 53 -16.69 6.60 4.32
CA GLN A 53 -17.84 7.46 4.09
C GLN A 53 -18.46 7.02 2.76
N HIS A 54 -19.52 6.23 2.80
CA HIS A 54 -20.34 6.05 1.62
C HIS A 54 -20.98 7.41 1.30
N ALA A 55 -20.44 8.12 0.32
CA ALA A 55 -21.20 9.17 -0.37
C ALA A 55 -22.36 8.45 -1.08
N GLY A 56 -23.52 8.43 -0.45
CA GLY A 56 -24.69 7.70 -0.93
C GLY A 56 -25.89 7.85 -0.01
N GLY A 57 -26.52 9.03 -0.09
CA GLY A 57 -27.74 9.46 0.59
C GLY A 57 -27.94 10.94 0.34
#